data_AF-A0A2S9YE99-F1
#
_entry.id   AF-A0A2S9YE99-F1
#
_cell.length_a   1.000
_cell.length_b   1.000
_cell.length_c   1.000
_cell.angle_alpha   90.00
_cell.angle_beta   90.00
_cell.angle_gamma   90.00
#
_symmetry.space_group_name_H-M   'P 1'
#
loop_
_entity.id
_entity.type
_entity.pdbx_description
1 polymer ?
#
loop_
_entity_poly.entity_id
_entity_poly.type
_entity_poly.pdbx_seq_one_letter_code
_entity_poly.pdbx_strand_id
1 'polypeptide(L)'
;MDIPTFVPANPNADILPVRMCNELVYCERLFHLEHVQGIFVDSADTISGRDEHERAARRGRRARASKSSSDLPPWPELPRSLDIISSEFGVRGKIDFLEIEDDQVIVVETKHGRAPKQPGPRSWYDHELPEVAWPADLAQLGLYMAMLREYGLDAQEGRIFYRGSRSTVTIPWSEPLEAFLHAVVRRAREVGELATPPEPLRDSPKCPGCSLHDVCLPGPGPRPRRALPASLGRHRDPPHARNRRDQPR
;
A
#
# COMPACT_ATOMS: atom_id res chain seq x y z
N MET A 1 -17.01 -43.49 0.74
CA MET A 1 -16.60 -42.52 1.78
C MET A 1 -16.67 -41.17 1.12
N ASP A 2 -17.80 -40.48 1.30
CA ASP A 2 -18.03 -39.18 0.69
C ASP A 2 -17.15 -38.14 1.38
N ILE A 3 -16.25 -37.54 0.59
CA ILE A 3 -15.46 -36.41 1.03
C ILE A 3 -16.43 -35.25 1.18
N PRO A 4 -16.59 -34.64 2.37
CA PRO A 4 -17.50 -33.53 2.53
C PRO A 4 -17.03 -32.38 1.64
N THR A 5 -17.89 -31.99 0.70
CA THR A 5 -17.65 -30.82 -0.15
C THR A 5 -17.67 -29.60 0.77
N PHE A 6 -16.51 -28.96 0.93
CA PHE A 6 -16.43 -27.70 1.64
C PHE A 6 -17.17 -26.64 0.82
N VAL A 7 -18.34 -26.22 1.30
CA VAL A 7 -19.06 -25.08 0.75
C VAL A 7 -18.57 -23.84 1.50
N PRO A 8 -17.84 -22.91 0.86
CA PRO A 8 -17.37 -21.72 1.53
C PRO A 8 -18.56 -20.89 2.03
N ALA A 9 -18.47 -20.41 3.27
CA ALA A 9 -19.55 -19.68 3.96
C ALA A 9 -19.85 -18.28 3.38
N ASN A 10 -19.24 -17.91 2.25
CA ASN A 10 -19.45 -16.64 1.57
C ASN A 10 -19.36 -16.85 0.05
N PRO A 11 -20.39 -16.54 -0.75
CA PRO A 11 -20.33 -16.62 -2.21
C PRO A 11 -19.29 -15.66 -2.84
N ASN A 12 -18.70 -14.76 -2.05
CA ASN A 12 -17.54 -13.92 -2.41
C ASN A 12 -16.19 -14.46 -1.88
N ALA A 13 -16.12 -15.71 -1.41
CA ALA A 13 -14.84 -16.33 -1.00
C ALA A 13 -13.84 -16.41 -2.16
N ASP A 14 -14.32 -16.39 -3.40
CA ASP A 14 -13.50 -16.39 -4.62
C ASP A 14 -12.98 -14.99 -5.02
N ILE A 15 -13.46 -13.91 -4.37
CA ILE A 15 -13.09 -12.54 -4.71
C ILE A 15 -12.04 -12.02 -3.71
N LEU A 16 -10.81 -11.88 -4.21
CA LEU A 16 -9.66 -11.47 -3.41
C LEU A 16 -9.71 -9.96 -3.10
N PRO A 17 -9.57 -9.54 -1.83
CA PRO A 17 -9.39 -8.13 -1.54
C PRO A 17 -8.07 -7.60 -2.12
N VAL A 18 -8.07 -6.45 -2.79
CA VAL A 18 -6.85 -5.80 -3.34
C VAL A 18 -5.77 -5.62 -2.27
N ARG A 19 -6.18 -5.31 -1.02
CA ARG A 19 -5.28 -5.26 0.13
C ARG A 19 -4.50 -6.57 0.30
N MET A 20 -5.14 -7.72 0.14
CA MET A 20 -4.48 -9.01 0.32
C MET A 20 -3.46 -9.30 -0.81
N CYS A 21 -3.69 -8.79 -2.03
CA CYS A 21 -2.67 -8.82 -3.08
C CYS A 21 -1.42 -7.99 -2.72
N ASN A 22 -1.60 -6.85 -2.05
CA ASN A 22 -0.47 -6.08 -1.47
C ASN A 22 0.29 -6.92 -0.44
N GLU A 23 -0.42 -7.53 0.52
CA GLU A 23 0.21 -8.35 1.57
C GLU A 23 0.93 -9.57 0.99
N LEU A 24 0.40 -10.21 -0.06
CA LEU A 24 1.05 -11.34 -0.75
C LEU A 24 2.42 -10.92 -1.30
N VAL A 25 2.44 -9.80 -2.03
CA VAL A 25 3.68 -9.28 -2.64
C VAL A 25 4.67 -8.84 -1.57
N TYR A 26 4.18 -8.37 -0.43
CA TYR A 26 5.01 -8.11 0.73
C TYR A 26 5.62 -9.41 1.28
N CYS A 27 4.79 -10.38 1.64
CA CYS A 27 5.17 -11.70 2.14
C CYS A 27 4.01 -12.70 2.01
N GLU A 28 4.23 -13.82 1.32
CA GLU A 28 3.21 -14.87 1.17
C GLU A 28 2.72 -15.44 2.50
N ARG A 29 3.62 -15.56 3.49
CA ARG A 29 3.25 -15.97 4.84
C ARG A 29 2.32 -14.95 5.51
N LEU A 30 2.60 -13.65 5.36
CA LEU A 30 1.73 -12.60 5.91
C LEU A 30 0.33 -12.69 5.30
N PHE A 31 0.26 -12.80 3.96
CA PHE A 31 -1.00 -13.03 3.26
C PHE A 31 -1.73 -14.26 3.80
N HIS A 32 -1.05 -15.40 3.97
CA HIS A 32 -1.69 -16.62 4.46
C HIS A 32 -2.25 -16.45 5.87
N LEU A 33 -1.45 -15.89 6.79
CA LEU A 33 -1.86 -15.65 8.17
C LEU A 33 -3.06 -14.69 8.25
N GLU A 34 -3.07 -13.59 7.48
CA GLU A 34 -4.17 -12.63 7.49
C GLU A 34 -5.41 -13.13 6.74
N HIS A 35 -5.24 -13.58 5.50
CA HIS A 35 -6.34 -13.90 4.59
C HIS A 35 -6.95 -15.27 4.84
N VAL A 36 -6.10 -16.30 5.00
CA VAL A 36 -6.54 -17.70 5.12
C VAL A 36 -6.85 -18.02 6.58
N GLN A 37 -5.98 -17.60 7.51
CA GLN A 37 -6.15 -17.90 8.93
C GLN A 37 -6.90 -16.82 9.72
N GLY A 38 -7.16 -15.64 9.12
CA GLY A 38 -7.92 -14.57 9.76
C GLY A 38 -7.20 -13.90 10.94
N ILE A 39 -5.88 -14.01 11.01
CA ILE A 39 -5.08 -13.46 12.10
C ILE A 39 -4.74 -12.00 11.81
N PHE A 40 -5.26 -11.09 12.63
CA PHE A 40 -4.95 -9.66 12.54
C PHE A 40 -4.45 -9.13 13.89
N VAL A 41 -3.40 -8.31 13.85
CA VAL A 41 -2.90 -7.59 15.01
C VAL A 41 -2.87 -6.11 14.66
N ASP A 42 -3.54 -5.29 15.49
CA ASP A 42 -3.50 -3.84 15.31
C ASP A 42 -2.08 -3.33 15.56
N SER A 43 -1.43 -2.82 14.51
CA SER A 43 -0.17 -2.09 14.65
C SER A 43 -0.43 -0.60 14.90
N ALA A 44 0.52 0.10 15.53
CA ALA A 44 0.44 1.54 15.71
C ALA A 44 0.29 2.30 14.36
N ASP A 45 0.88 1.76 13.30
CA ASP A 45 0.77 2.29 11.94
C ASP A 45 -0.62 2.04 11.33
N THR A 46 -1.27 0.92 11.66
CA THR A 46 -2.64 0.62 11.21
C THR A 46 -3.66 1.53 11.89
N ILE A 47 -3.47 1.82 13.18
CA ILE A 47 -4.31 2.75 13.95
C ILE A 47 -4.12 4.18 13.42
N SER A 48 -2.87 4.64 13.26
CA SER A 48 -2.58 5.97 12.70
C SER A 48 -3.07 6.10 11.26
N GLY A 49 -2.97 5.04 10.46
CA GLY A 49 -3.50 4.97 9.10
C GLY A 49 -5.02 5.12 9.07
N ARG A 50 -5.74 4.35 9.89
CA ARG A 50 -7.21 4.44 9.99
C ARG A 50 -7.67 5.84 10.37
N ASP A 51 -7.06 6.43 11.39
CA ASP A 51 -7.36 7.80 11.83
C ASP A 51 -7.08 8.83 10.72
N GLU A 52 -6.04 8.63 9.90
CA GLU A 52 -5.70 9.54 8.80
C GLU A 52 -6.62 9.38 7.59
N HIS A 53 -7.04 8.15 7.27
CA HIS A 53 -8.07 7.91 6.25
C HIS A 53 -9.42 8.51 6.70
N GLU A 54 -9.79 8.35 7.96
CA GLU A 54 -11.00 8.96 8.53
C GLU A 54 -10.93 10.50 8.51
N ARG A 55 -9.78 11.08 8.90
CA ARG A 55 -9.56 12.54 8.81
C ARG A 55 -9.59 13.05 7.37
N ALA A 56 -9.02 12.30 6.43
CA ALA A 56 -9.04 12.64 5.00
C ALA A 56 -10.45 12.57 4.41
N ALA A 57 -11.22 11.52 4.73
CA ALA A 57 -12.61 11.35 4.33
C ALA A 57 -13.50 12.48 4.88
N ARG A 58 -13.24 12.93 6.11
CA ARG A 58 -13.94 14.07 6.75
C ARG A 58 -13.56 15.43 6.18
N ARG A 59 -12.36 15.59 5.62
CA ARG A 59 -11.83 16.90 5.18
C ARG A 59 -12.16 17.26 3.74
N GLY A 60 -12.83 16.40 2.96
CA GLY A 60 -13.27 16.72 1.59
C GLY A 60 -12.12 17.28 0.76
N ARG A 61 -11.18 16.44 0.33
CA ARG A 61 -10.08 16.89 -0.54
C ARG A 61 -10.68 17.44 -1.82
N ARG A 62 -10.67 18.76 -1.96
CA ARG A 62 -11.07 19.51 -3.16
C ARG A 62 -10.48 18.79 -4.37
N ALA A 63 -11.34 18.28 -5.25
CA ALA A 63 -10.94 18.01 -6.62
C ALA A 63 -10.28 19.29 -7.13
N ARG A 64 -8.96 19.28 -7.35
CA ARG A 64 -8.34 20.31 -8.16
C ARG A 64 -8.80 19.98 -9.57
N ALA A 65 -9.99 20.45 -9.93
CA ALA A 65 -10.36 20.57 -11.32
C ALA A 65 -9.26 21.40 -11.98
N SER A 66 -8.40 20.75 -12.76
CA SER A 66 -7.54 21.47 -13.68
C SER A 66 -8.48 22.28 -14.58
N LYS A 67 -8.20 23.57 -14.71
CA LYS A 67 -8.99 24.48 -15.55
C LYS A 67 -8.67 24.17 -17.01
N SER A 68 -9.26 23.14 -17.59
CA SER A 68 -9.41 22.98 -19.04
C SER A 68 -10.21 21.72 -19.32
N SER A 69 -11.48 21.89 -19.67
CA SER A 69 -12.21 21.08 -20.66
C SER A 69 -13.70 21.33 -20.44
N SER A 70 -14.27 22.24 -21.24
CA SER A 70 -15.68 22.62 -21.19
C SER A 70 -16.60 21.71 -22.00
N ASP A 71 -16.12 20.57 -22.49
CA ASP A 71 -16.88 19.66 -23.36
C ASP A 71 -17.07 18.25 -22.77
N LEU A 72 -16.80 18.08 -21.47
CA LEU A 72 -16.96 16.78 -20.82
C LEU A 72 -18.33 16.71 -20.19
N PRO A 73 -19.06 15.59 -20.36
CA PRO A 73 -20.30 15.40 -19.62
C PRO A 73 -20.00 15.61 -18.13
N PRO A 74 -20.91 16.27 -17.38
CA PRO A 74 -20.71 16.47 -15.95
C PRO A 74 -20.72 15.08 -15.31
N TRP A 75 -19.54 14.49 -15.13
CA TRP A 75 -19.40 13.32 -14.31
C TRP A 75 -19.97 13.73 -12.95
N PRO A 76 -21.05 13.09 -12.48
CA PRO A 76 -21.59 13.39 -11.16
C PRO A 76 -20.44 13.18 -10.18
N GLU A 77 -20.23 14.15 -9.27
CA GLU A 77 -19.16 14.14 -8.26
C GLU A 77 -18.80 12.71 -7.87
N LEU A 78 -17.66 12.19 -8.38
CA LEU A 78 -17.31 10.79 -8.20
C LEU A 78 -17.40 10.46 -6.69
N PRO A 79 -18.02 9.34 -6.31
CA PRO A 79 -18.17 8.99 -4.91
C PRO A 79 -16.80 8.97 -4.22
N ARG A 80 -16.73 9.58 -3.03
CA ARG A 80 -15.48 9.78 -2.25
C ARG A 80 -14.73 8.49 -1.94
N SER A 81 -15.42 7.37 -2.03
CA SER A 81 -14.82 6.06 -2.13
C SER A 81 -15.69 5.17 -3.01
N LEU A 82 -15.07 4.42 -3.91
CA LEU A 82 -15.76 3.49 -4.78
C LEU A 82 -15.37 2.06 -4.39
N ASP A 83 -16.34 1.29 -3.90
CA ASP A 83 -16.18 -0.16 -3.74
C ASP A 83 -16.41 -0.79 -5.12
N ILE A 84 -15.33 -1.30 -5.71
CA ILE A 84 -15.33 -1.87 -7.04
C ILE A 84 -15.07 -3.38 -6.93
N ILE A 85 -15.66 -4.13 -7.85
CA ILE A 85 -15.34 -5.53 -8.09
C ILE A 85 -14.88 -5.63 -9.54
N SER A 86 -13.71 -6.23 -9.75
CA SER A 86 -13.25 -6.66 -11.06
C SER A 86 -13.58 -8.14 -11.22
N SER A 87 -14.38 -8.46 -12.23
CA SER A 87 -14.68 -9.84 -12.60
C SER A 87 -13.51 -10.49 -13.32
N GLU A 88 -12.76 -9.70 -14.10
CA GLU A 88 -11.60 -10.16 -14.86
C GLU A 88 -10.46 -10.64 -13.96
N PHE A 89 -10.07 -9.83 -12.97
CA PHE A 89 -9.06 -10.21 -11.98
C PHE A 89 -9.66 -11.00 -10.82
N GLY A 90 -10.99 -11.00 -10.66
CA GLY A 90 -11.65 -11.60 -9.50
C GLY A 90 -11.20 -10.95 -8.19
N VAL A 91 -11.08 -9.62 -8.18
CA VAL A 91 -10.67 -8.84 -7.00
C VAL A 91 -11.73 -7.82 -6.62
N ARG A 92 -11.72 -7.42 -5.34
CA ARG A 92 -12.53 -6.32 -4.83
C ARG A 92 -11.68 -5.34 -4.05
N GLY A 93 -12.06 -4.08 -4.07
CA GLY A 93 -11.35 -3.10 -3.27
C GLY A 93 -12.05 -1.75 -3.26
N LYS A 94 -11.54 -0.91 -2.39
CA LYS A 94 -12.08 0.42 -2.12
C LYS A 94 -11.05 1.44 -2.55
N ILE A 95 -11.38 2.24 -3.56
CA ILE A 95 -10.53 3.35 -3.98
C ILE A 95 -10.89 4.58 -3.16
N ASP A 96 -9.94 5.13 -2.41
CA ASP A 96 -10.18 6.26 -1.51
C ASP A 96 -10.02 7.64 -2.16
N PHE A 97 -9.31 7.73 -3.30
CA PHE A 97 -9.12 9.00 -3.99
C PHE A 97 -8.89 8.81 -5.49
N LEU A 98 -9.65 9.58 -6.27
CA LEU A 98 -9.55 9.69 -7.72
C LEU A 98 -9.32 11.16 -8.08
N GLU A 99 -8.44 11.42 -9.03
CA GLU A 99 -8.30 12.70 -9.73
C GLU A 99 -8.82 12.54 -11.16
N ILE A 100 -9.30 13.64 -11.75
CA ILE A 100 -9.64 13.71 -13.16
C ILE A 100 -8.79 14.83 -13.75
N GLU A 101 -7.98 14.51 -14.74
CA GLU A 101 -7.16 15.46 -15.51
C GLU A 101 -7.35 15.14 -17.00
N ASP A 102 -7.80 16.11 -17.80
CA ASP A 102 -7.97 15.96 -19.26
C ASP A 102 -8.73 14.67 -19.67
N ASP A 103 -9.89 14.40 -19.05
CA ASP A 103 -10.72 13.17 -19.17
C ASP A 103 -10.15 11.88 -18.61
N GLN A 104 -8.89 11.87 -18.21
CA GLN A 104 -8.25 10.70 -17.65
C GLN A 104 -8.60 10.56 -16.17
N VAL A 105 -8.99 9.35 -15.76
CA VAL A 105 -9.21 9.02 -14.35
C VAL A 105 -7.91 8.51 -13.74
N ILE A 106 -7.42 9.19 -12.70
CA ILE A 106 -6.15 8.88 -12.04
C ILE A 106 -6.41 8.39 -10.62
N VAL A 107 -6.01 7.15 -10.33
CA VAL A 107 -6.05 6.61 -8.95
C VAL A 107 -4.92 7.23 -8.15
N VAL A 108 -5.19 7.70 -6.92
CA VAL A 108 -4.13 8.16 -6.02
C VAL A 108 -4.13 7.39 -4.70
N GLU A 109 -3.03 6.68 -4.47
CA GLU A 109 -2.78 5.96 -3.23
C GLU A 109 -1.88 6.75 -2.30
N THR A 110 -2.21 6.81 -1.00
CA THR A 110 -1.34 7.44 0.00
C THR A 110 -0.70 6.39 0.89
N LYS A 111 0.63 6.44 1.01
CA LYS A 111 1.42 5.50 1.81
C LYS A 111 2.20 6.24 2.89
N HIS A 112 2.21 5.70 4.12
CA HIS A 112 2.93 6.28 5.25
C HIS A 112 4.45 6.20 5.09
N GLY A 113 4.92 5.12 4.47
CA GLY A 113 6.33 4.83 4.25
C GLY A 113 7.04 5.86 3.37
N ARG A 114 8.35 5.66 3.20
CA ARG A 114 9.17 6.42 2.25
C ARG A 114 9.15 5.73 0.90
N ALA A 115 9.22 6.54 -0.15
CA ALA A 115 9.55 6.04 -1.47
C ALA A 115 10.92 5.32 -1.45
N PRO A 116 11.17 4.42 -2.41
CA PRO A 116 12.48 3.82 -2.66
C PRO A 116 13.60 4.86 -2.67
N LYS A 117 14.70 4.62 -1.93
CA LYS A 117 15.82 5.59 -1.83
C LYS A 117 16.78 5.56 -3.02
N GLN A 118 16.91 4.42 -3.69
CA GLN A 118 17.81 4.26 -4.83
C GLN A 118 17.02 3.72 -6.03
N PRO A 119 17.26 4.28 -7.24
CA PRO A 119 16.90 3.61 -8.49
C PRO A 119 17.60 2.25 -8.53
N GLY A 120 16.91 1.26 -9.04
CA GLY A 120 17.42 -0.09 -9.19
C GLY A 120 16.28 -1.03 -9.59
N PRO A 121 16.57 -2.08 -10.37
CA PRO A 121 15.56 -3.00 -10.84
C PRO A 121 14.84 -3.59 -9.63
N ARG A 122 13.53 -3.42 -9.63
CA ARG A 122 12.66 -4.05 -8.65
C ARG A 122 12.04 -5.22 -9.35
N SER A 123 12.21 -6.39 -8.79
CA SER A 123 11.51 -7.56 -9.25
C SER A 123 10.60 -8.11 -8.18
N TRP A 124 9.51 -8.72 -8.65
CA TRP A 124 8.76 -9.68 -7.87
C TRP A 124 8.80 -11.00 -8.64
N TYR A 125 9.55 -11.96 -8.11
CA TYR A 125 10.00 -13.14 -8.85
C TYR A 125 10.72 -12.72 -10.15
N ASP A 126 10.21 -13.14 -11.29
CA ASP A 126 10.70 -12.91 -12.65
C ASP A 126 10.08 -11.67 -13.33
N HIS A 127 9.18 -10.95 -12.65
CA HIS A 127 8.59 -9.72 -13.17
C HIS A 127 9.42 -8.50 -12.81
N GLU A 128 9.99 -7.82 -13.81
CA GLU A 128 10.63 -6.51 -13.65
C GLU A 128 9.57 -5.41 -13.51
N LEU A 129 9.78 -4.49 -12.55
CA LEU A 129 8.82 -3.48 -12.15
C LEU A 129 9.44 -2.08 -12.12
N PRO A 130 8.62 -1.02 -12.27
CA PRO A 130 9.06 0.36 -12.14
C PRO A 130 9.86 0.60 -10.85
N GLU A 131 11.04 1.22 -11.00
CA GLU A 131 11.98 1.42 -9.89
C GLU A 131 11.49 2.43 -8.83
N VAL A 132 10.46 3.19 -9.18
CA VAL A 132 9.96 4.35 -8.41
C VAL A 132 9.00 3.98 -7.27
N ALA A 133 8.55 2.72 -7.16
CA ALA A 133 7.59 2.30 -6.14
C ALA A 133 7.88 0.90 -5.56
N TRP A 134 7.31 0.58 -4.39
CA TRP A 134 7.39 -0.79 -3.84
C TRP A 134 6.52 -1.75 -4.63
N PRO A 135 6.97 -2.99 -4.92
CA PRO A 135 6.17 -3.97 -5.66
C PRO A 135 4.77 -4.18 -5.06
N ALA A 136 4.66 -4.19 -3.73
CA ALA A 136 3.37 -4.31 -3.06
C ALA A 136 2.46 -3.11 -3.33
N ASP A 137 3.01 -1.89 -3.30
CA ASP A 137 2.26 -0.67 -3.61
C ASP A 137 1.87 -0.60 -5.09
N LEU A 138 2.72 -1.10 -6.00
CA LEU A 138 2.41 -1.28 -7.41
C LEU A 138 1.26 -2.27 -7.64
N ALA A 139 1.26 -3.39 -6.93
CA ALA A 139 0.17 -4.38 -7.04
C ALA A 139 -1.18 -3.77 -6.62
N GLN A 140 -1.19 -3.03 -5.51
CA GLN A 140 -2.40 -2.36 -5.03
C GLN A 140 -2.89 -1.29 -6.00
N LEU A 141 -2.03 -0.35 -6.40
CA LEU A 141 -2.38 0.71 -7.34
C LEU A 141 -2.80 0.14 -8.69
N GLY A 142 -2.02 -0.80 -9.23
CA GLY A 142 -2.28 -1.40 -10.53
C GLY A 142 -3.61 -2.14 -10.57
N LEU A 143 -3.98 -2.89 -9.53
CA LEU A 143 -5.30 -3.53 -9.46
C LEU A 143 -6.42 -2.49 -9.47
N TYR A 144 -6.27 -1.35 -8.79
CA TYR A 144 -7.27 -0.27 -8.88
C TYR A 144 -7.35 0.35 -10.27
N MET A 145 -6.22 0.55 -10.95
CA MET A 145 -6.22 1.00 -12.35
C MET A 145 -6.94 -0.02 -13.24
N ALA A 146 -6.62 -1.30 -13.11
CA ALA A 146 -7.25 -2.39 -13.87
C ALA A 146 -8.77 -2.41 -13.66
N MET A 147 -9.21 -2.29 -12.40
CA MET A 147 -10.62 -2.23 -12.04
C MET A 147 -11.33 -1.04 -12.69
N LEU A 148 -10.74 0.15 -12.72
CA LEU A 148 -11.37 1.29 -13.41
C LEU A 148 -11.45 1.08 -14.94
N ARG A 149 -10.41 0.48 -15.53
CA ARG A 149 -10.37 0.16 -16.98
C ARG A 149 -11.46 -0.85 -17.36
N GLU A 150 -11.70 -1.86 -16.54
CA GLU A 150 -12.78 -2.83 -16.75
C GLU A 150 -14.17 -2.15 -16.76
N TYR A 151 -14.34 -1.06 -16.02
CA TYR A 151 -15.57 -0.25 -16.01
C TYR A 151 -15.64 0.75 -17.17
N GLY A 152 -14.70 0.68 -18.13
CA GLY A 152 -14.66 1.53 -19.31
C GLY A 152 -14.10 2.94 -19.05
N LEU A 153 -13.42 3.17 -17.92
CA LEU A 153 -12.79 4.45 -17.61
C LEU A 153 -11.36 4.50 -18.14
N ASP A 154 -10.93 5.68 -18.59
CA ASP A 154 -9.58 5.90 -19.09
C ASP A 154 -8.57 6.06 -17.95
N ALA A 155 -8.14 4.94 -17.37
CA ALA A 155 -7.14 4.91 -16.30
C ALA A 155 -5.76 4.45 -16.82
N GLN A 156 -5.10 5.31 -17.60
CA GLN A 156 -3.71 5.05 -18.09
C GLN A 156 -2.62 5.43 -17.08
N GLU A 157 -2.98 6.08 -15.96
CA GLU A 157 -2.04 6.56 -14.96
C GLU A 157 -2.58 6.33 -13.53
N GLY A 158 -1.69 5.96 -12.61
CA GLY A 158 -1.93 6.04 -11.19
C GLY A 158 -0.80 6.75 -10.45
N ARG A 159 -1.08 7.30 -9.28
CA ARG A 159 -0.13 8.07 -8.47
C ARG A 159 -0.02 7.47 -7.07
N ILE A 160 1.20 7.43 -6.53
CA ILE A 160 1.45 7.04 -5.13
C ILE A 160 2.11 8.21 -4.42
N PHE A 161 1.45 8.73 -3.39
CA PHE A 161 2.01 9.73 -2.50
C PHE A 161 2.62 9.07 -1.25
N TYR A 162 3.95 9.12 -1.14
CA TYR A 162 4.69 8.64 0.03
C TYR A 162 4.87 9.77 1.05
N ARG A 163 4.15 9.71 2.16
CA ARG A 163 4.23 10.72 3.24
C ARG A 163 5.62 10.80 3.86
N GLY A 164 6.28 9.64 4.05
CA GLY A 164 7.59 9.58 4.70
C GLY A 164 8.68 10.34 3.94
N SER A 165 8.58 10.41 2.61
CA SER A 165 9.49 11.15 1.72
C SER A 165 8.88 12.44 1.15
N ARG A 166 7.58 12.67 1.36
CA ARG A 166 6.79 13.76 0.76
C ARG A 166 6.94 13.82 -0.76
N SER A 167 6.94 12.67 -1.41
CA SER A 167 7.12 12.54 -2.84
C SER A 167 5.92 11.81 -3.45
N THR A 168 5.46 12.30 -4.61
CA THR A 168 4.50 11.59 -5.46
C THR A 168 5.28 10.90 -6.57
N VAL A 169 4.95 9.65 -6.85
CA VAL A 169 5.44 8.92 -8.02
C VAL A 169 4.26 8.58 -8.92
N THR A 170 4.47 8.69 -10.22
CA THR A 170 3.49 8.40 -11.27
C THR A 170 3.83 7.07 -11.92
N ILE A 171 2.82 6.21 -12.06
CA ILE A 171 2.92 4.87 -12.62
C ILE A 171 2.02 4.80 -13.87
N PRO A 172 2.58 4.64 -15.07
CA PRO A 172 1.77 4.43 -16.27
C PRO A 172 1.21 3.01 -16.29
N TRP A 173 0.02 2.84 -16.88
CA TRP A 173 -0.46 1.53 -17.30
C TRP A 173 0.45 0.99 -18.39
N SER A 174 0.79 -0.30 -18.31
CA SER A 174 1.66 -0.96 -19.27
C SER A 174 1.42 -2.46 -19.26
N GLU A 175 1.74 -3.13 -20.37
CA GLU A 175 1.65 -4.59 -20.47
C GLU A 175 2.49 -5.32 -19.39
N PRO A 176 3.72 -4.88 -19.03
CA PRO A 176 4.46 -5.49 -17.92
C PRO A 176 3.76 -5.35 -16.57
N LEU A 177 3.10 -4.21 -16.31
CA LEU A 177 2.33 -4.01 -15.09
C LEU A 177 1.16 -5.00 -15.07
N GLU A 178 0.38 -5.07 -16.13
CA GLU A 178 -0.77 -5.97 -16.27
C GLU A 178 -0.38 -7.44 -16.08
N ALA A 179 0.70 -7.89 -16.73
CA ALA A 179 1.23 -9.24 -16.57
C ALA A 179 1.64 -9.54 -15.12
N PHE A 180 2.27 -8.58 -14.44
CA PHE A 180 2.58 -8.69 -13.02
C PHE A 180 1.31 -8.81 -12.16
N LEU A 181 0.27 -8.03 -12.42
CA LEU A 181 -0.98 -8.10 -11.65
C LEU A 181 -1.66 -9.46 -11.78
N HIS A 182 -1.71 -10.04 -12.98
CA HIS A 182 -2.24 -11.39 -13.18
C HIS A 182 -1.41 -12.43 -12.42
N ALA A 183 -0.09 -12.32 -12.43
CA ALA A 183 0.79 -13.22 -11.69
C ALA A 183 0.56 -13.12 -10.18
N VAL A 184 0.38 -11.91 -9.64
CA VAL A 184 0.06 -11.68 -8.22
C VAL A 184 -1.26 -12.32 -7.85
N VAL A 185 -2.33 -12.10 -8.63
CA VAL A 185 -3.65 -12.67 -8.36
C VAL A 185 -3.61 -14.20 -8.43
N ARG A 186 -2.98 -14.78 -9.46
CA ARG A 186 -2.82 -16.23 -9.57
C ARG A 186 -2.10 -16.78 -8.34
N ARG A 187 -0.99 -16.16 -7.94
CA ARG A 187 -0.21 -16.60 -6.78
C ARG A 187 -0.97 -16.44 -5.46
N ALA A 188 -1.77 -15.38 -5.31
CA ALA A 188 -2.65 -15.20 -4.15
C ALA A 188 -3.62 -16.39 -4.01
N ARG A 189 -4.22 -16.83 -5.12
CA ARG A 189 -5.13 -17.99 -5.12
C ARG A 189 -4.39 -19.27 -4.74
N GLU A 190 -3.24 -19.54 -5.37
CA GLU A 190 -2.40 -20.70 -5.05
C GLU A 190 -2.00 -20.76 -3.56
N VAL A 191 -1.53 -19.64 -3.00
CA VAL A 191 -1.17 -19.57 -1.59
C VAL A 191 -2.41 -19.67 -0.70
N GLY A 192 -3.55 -19.13 -1.16
CA GLY A 192 -4.83 -19.18 -0.46
C GLY A 192 -5.36 -20.60 -0.23
N GLU A 193 -5.00 -21.53 -1.12
CA GLU A 193 -5.38 -22.94 -1.04
C GLU A 193 -4.46 -23.79 -0.15
N LEU A 194 -3.32 -23.26 0.29
CA LEU A 194 -2.39 -24.01 1.12
C LEU A 194 -2.98 -24.31 2.50
N ALA A 195 -2.88 -25.56 2.94
CA ALA A 195 -3.31 -25.97 4.28
C ALA A 195 -2.44 -25.35 5.39
N THR A 196 -1.17 -25.10 5.11
CA THR A 196 -0.20 -24.53 6.05
C THR A 196 0.45 -23.29 5.48
N PRO A 197 0.71 -22.25 6.30
CA PRO A 197 1.31 -21.02 5.84
C PRO A 197 2.74 -21.28 5.32
N PRO A 198 3.17 -20.61 4.23
CA PRO A 198 4.56 -20.66 3.79
C PRO A 198 5.55 -20.34 4.90
N GLU A 199 6.77 -20.86 4.78
CA GLU A 199 7.85 -20.58 5.74
C GLU A 199 8.11 -19.07 5.87
N PRO A 200 8.51 -18.59 7.08
CA PRO A 200 8.92 -17.20 7.25
C PRO A 200 10.07 -16.83 6.30
N LEU A 201 10.11 -15.56 5.89
CA LEU A 201 11.24 -15.05 5.13
C LEU A 201 12.52 -15.15 5.97
N ARG A 202 13.60 -15.68 5.39
CA ARG A 202 14.91 -15.77 6.04
C ARG A 202 15.62 -14.41 6.00
N ASP A 203 16.02 -13.91 7.16
CA ASP A 203 16.81 -12.68 7.36
C ASP A 203 16.35 -11.47 6.55
N SER A 204 15.04 -11.35 6.32
CA SER A 204 14.49 -10.31 5.45
C SER A 204 14.40 -8.96 6.17
N PRO A 205 14.81 -7.86 5.52
CA PRO A 205 14.63 -6.51 6.06
C PRO A 205 13.15 -6.09 6.13
N LYS A 206 12.23 -6.86 5.55
CA LYS A 206 10.78 -6.66 5.66
C LYS A 206 10.28 -7.04 7.06
N CYS A 207 10.76 -8.13 7.63
CA CYS A 207 10.19 -8.73 8.84
C CYS A 207 10.03 -7.76 10.03
N PRO A 208 10.99 -6.87 10.35
CA PRO A 208 10.79 -5.90 11.44
C PRO A 208 9.59 -4.96 11.19
N GLY A 209 9.31 -4.58 9.95
CA GLY A 209 8.17 -3.71 9.64
C GLY A 209 6.81 -4.42 9.61
N CYS A 210 6.77 -5.74 9.78
CA CYS A 210 5.56 -6.54 9.61
C CYS A 210 4.62 -6.44 10.83
N SER A 211 3.32 -6.26 10.58
CA SER A 211 2.25 -6.26 11.58
C SER A 211 2.24 -7.53 12.44
N LEU A 212 2.55 -8.68 11.82
CA LEU A 212 2.54 -9.99 12.46
C LEU A 212 3.93 -10.48 12.88
N HIS A 213 4.95 -9.61 12.96
CA HIS A 213 6.31 -10.02 13.33
C HIS A 213 6.35 -10.90 14.58
N ASP A 214 5.74 -10.44 15.68
CA ASP A 214 5.78 -11.13 16.98
C ASP A 214 4.96 -12.43 17.01
N VAL A 215 3.96 -12.55 16.13
CA VAL A 215 3.17 -13.77 15.93
C VAL A 215 3.95 -14.77 15.05
N CYS A 216 4.60 -14.27 14.01
CA CYS A 216 5.29 -15.07 13.00
C CYS A 216 6.63 -15.62 13.51
N LEU A 217 7.40 -14.82 14.25
CA LEU A 217 8.72 -15.15 14.78
C LEU A 217 8.76 -14.96 16.31
N PRO A 218 8.06 -15.79 17.09
CA PRO A 218 8.04 -15.69 18.53
C PRO A 218 9.42 -16.11 19.10
N GLY A 219 10.25 -15.15 19.49
CA GLY A 219 11.57 -15.40 20.07
C GLY A 219 12.32 -14.13 20.48
N PRO A 220 13.51 -14.23 21.11
CA PRO A 220 14.30 -13.08 21.56
C PRO A 220 15.02 -12.33 20.42
N GLY A 221 14.63 -12.57 19.17
CA GLY A 221 15.17 -11.88 17.99
C GLY A 221 14.94 -10.36 18.07
N PRO A 222 15.67 -9.56 17.26
CA PRO A 222 15.58 -8.11 17.31
C PRO A 222 14.15 -7.67 17.02
N ARG A 223 13.43 -7.26 18.07
CA ARG A 223 12.10 -6.66 17.93
C ARG A 223 12.24 -5.40 17.08
N PRO A 224 11.29 -5.11 16.19
CA PRO A 224 11.29 -3.83 15.51
C PRO A 224 11.31 -2.71 16.53
N ARG A 225 12.30 -1.82 16.38
CA ARG A 225 12.33 -0.58 17.14
C ARG A 225 11.08 0.19 16.73
N ARG A 226 10.10 0.23 17.64
CA ARG A 226 8.98 1.18 17.62
C ARG A 226 9.54 2.53 17.23
N ALA A 227 9.24 3.00 16.02
CA ALA A 227 9.63 4.34 15.58
C ALA A 227 8.82 5.32 16.43
N LEU A 228 9.36 5.68 17.59
CA LEU A 228 8.94 6.90 18.29
C LEU A 228 9.14 8.05 17.31
N PRO A 229 8.17 8.96 17.14
CA PRO A 229 8.40 10.15 16.35
C PRO A 229 9.64 10.85 16.89
N ALA A 230 10.63 11.06 16.02
CA ALA A 230 11.79 11.88 16.32
C ALA A 230 11.33 13.35 16.43
N SER A 231 10.70 13.68 17.55
CA SER A 231 10.41 15.04 17.96
C SER A 231 10.88 15.17 19.40
N LEU A 232 12.07 15.76 19.53
CA LEU A 232 12.50 16.73 20.54
C LEU A 232 14.02 16.63 20.65
N GLY A 233 14.70 17.20 19.65
CA GLY A 233 16.03 17.76 19.88
C GLY A 233 15.90 18.81 20.97
N ARG A 234 16.23 18.45 22.21
CA ARG A 234 16.55 19.45 23.23
C ARG A 234 17.92 20.00 22.87
N HIS A 235 17.90 21.21 22.32
CA HIS A 235 18.99 22.16 22.45
C HIS A 235 19.50 22.13 23.90
N ARG A 236 20.73 21.66 24.06
CA ARG A 236 21.59 22.06 25.18
C ARG A 236 22.58 23.03 24.58
N ASP A 237 22.26 24.32 24.69
CA ASP A 237 23.23 25.37 24.47
C ASP A 237 24.38 25.19 25.48
N PRO A 238 25.65 25.25 25.05
CA PRO A 238 26.78 25.29 25.97
C PRO A 238 26.80 26.64 26.69
N PRO A 239 27.16 26.68 28.00
CA PRO A 239 27.21 27.93 28.74
C PRO A 239 28.28 28.86 28.15
N HIS A 240 27.86 30.08 27.83
CA HIS A 240 28.71 31.21 27.46
C HIS A 240 29.87 31.38 28.46
N ALA A 241 31.09 31.09 28.02
CA ALA A 241 32.31 31.53 28.68
C ALA A 241 32.44 33.05 28.45
N ARG A 242 32.27 33.81 29.54
CA ARG A 242 32.46 35.26 29.58
C ARG A 242 33.93 35.58 29.33
N ASN A 243 34.21 36.21 28.19
CA ASN A 243 35.50 36.81 27.91
C ASN A 243 35.57 38.16 28.65
N ARG A 244 36.22 38.18 29.82
CA ARG A 244 36.64 39.44 30.47
C ARG A 244 38.11 39.67 30.16
N ARG A 245 38.37 40.58 29.23
CA ARG A 245 39.57 41.41 29.25
C ARG A 245 39.33 42.51 30.28
N ASP A 246 40.21 42.60 31.28
CA ASP A 246 40.80 43.85 31.80
C ASP A 246 41.68 43.53 33.03
N GLN A 247 43.01 43.63 32.80
CA GLN A 247 44.13 44.24 33.57
C GLN A 247 44.01 44.55 35.09
N PRO A 248 45.09 44.96 35.83
CA PRO A 248 46.54 44.96 35.58
C PRO A 248 47.42 44.46 36.78
N ARG A 249 48.65 44.01 36.50
CA ARG A 249 49.94 44.55 37.02
C ARG A 249 51.09 43.63 36.64
#